data_AF-A0A7S0JS02-F1
#
_entry.id   AF-A0A7S0JS02-F1
#
_cell.length_a   1.000
_cell.length_b   1.000
_cell.length_c   1.000
_cell.angle_alpha   90.00
_cell.angle_beta   90.00
_cell.angle_gamma   90.00
#
_symmetry.space_group_name_H-M   'P 1'
#
loop_
_entity.id
_entity.type
_entity.pdbx_description
1 polymer ?
#
loop_
_entity_poly.entity_id
_entity_poly.type
_entity_poly.pdbx_seq_one_letter_code
_entity_poly.pdbx_strand_id
1 'polypeptide(L)'
;GESVRSRLRISEVRNERAGRVVTCEGIILRSMSGEGWRPWLRLRSRFLFRGTFTDHSGTFSATERSFDMHVKDETVRQVLASKAWFSARRAPAGEAEMPPVGCTLRAKFRTVVEFNAAGRSKSVRIQGAATVVSSVEPPDVSSLGGVRPFEPLEETGDPPSDEWAWSLSFLSEDDGISAAFDAVSAFFERHAQPTAQEM
;
A
#
# COMPACT_ATOMS: atom_id res chain seq x y z
N GLY A 1 26.56 20.33 2.26
CA GLY A 1 26.46 19.48 1.06
C GLY A 1 25.13 18.75 1.09
N GLU A 2 24.62 18.35 -0.07
CA GLU A 2 23.39 17.57 -0.18
C GLU A 2 23.64 16.09 0.06
N SER A 3 22.71 15.45 0.79
CA SER A 3 22.72 14.00 0.98
C SER A 3 21.50 13.38 0.31
N VAL A 4 21.72 12.28 -0.41
CA VAL A 4 20.70 11.58 -1.18
C VAL A 4 20.66 10.12 -0.75
N ARG A 5 19.46 9.58 -0.55
CA ARG A 5 19.21 8.16 -0.28
C ARG A 5 18.21 7.62 -1.28
N SER A 6 18.41 6.40 -1.75
CA SER A 6 17.44 5.70 -2.58
C SER A 6 16.85 4.52 -1.82
N ARG A 7 15.55 4.29 -2.00
CA ARG A 7 14.86 3.06 -1.60
C ARG A 7 14.19 2.51 -2.85
N LEU A 8 14.69 1.37 -3.32
CA LEU A 8 14.24 0.70 -4.53
C LEU A 8 13.71 -0.68 -4.18
N ARG A 9 12.74 -1.17 -4.94
CA ARG A 9 12.20 -2.53 -4.86
C ARG A 9 11.82 -3.03 -6.25
N ILE A 10 11.70 -4.34 -6.38
CA ILE A 10 11.13 -4.95 -7.59
C ILE A 10 9.61 -4.90 -7.44
N SER A 11 8.93 -4.20 -8.35
CA SER A 11 7.47 -4.13 -8.39
C SER A 11 6.88 -5.21 -9.28
N GLU A 12 7.59 -5.72 -10.29
CA GLU A 12 7.05 -6.74 -11.17
C GLU A 12 8.16 -7.64 -11.73
N VAL A 13 7.89 -8.94 -11.80
CA VAL A 13 8.64 -9.91 -12.59
C VAL A 13 7.65 -10.69 -13.43
N ARG A 14 7.75 -10.60 -14.76
CA ARG A 14 6.80 -11.25 -15.66
C ARG A 14 7.50 -11.86 -16.86
N ASN A 15 7.13 -13.08 -17.22
CA ASN A 15 7.55 -13.69 -18.48
C ASN A 15 6.65 -13.17 -19.60
N GLU A 16 7.25 -12.57 -20.61
CA GLU A 16 6.62 -12.16 -21.87
C GLU A 16 7.19 -12.96 -23.04
N ARG A 17 6.55 -12.89 -24.21
CA ARG A 17 7.01 -13.61 -25.40
C ARG A 17 8.45 -13.26 -25.81
N ALA A 18 8.88 -12.02 -25.55
CA ALA A 18 10.20 -11.52 -25.91
C ALA A 18 11.28 -11.78 -24.84
N GLY A 19 10.89 -12.24 -23.65
CA GLY A 19 11.81 -12.34 -22.51
C GLY A 19 11.14 -12.13 -21.17
N ARG A 20 11.96 -12.12 -20.11
CA ARG A 20 11.52 -11.79 -18.75
C ARG A 20 11.66 -10.29 -18.53
N VAL A 21 10.55 -9.67 -18.13
CA VAL A 21 10.48 -8.27 -17.74
C VAL A 21 10.65 -8.17 -16.24
N VAL A 22 11.49 -7.25 -15.79
CA VAL A 22 11.63 -6.87 -14.38
C VAL A 22 11.39 -5.38 -14.27
N THR A 23 10.37 -4.99 -13.51
CA THR A 23 10.07 -3.58 -13.20
C THR A 23 10.56 -3.28 -11.79
N CYS A 24 11.38 -2.25 -11.67
CA CYS A 24 11.87 -1.73 -10.40
C CYS A 24 11.26 -0.35 -10.15
N GLU A 25 10.78 -0.14 -8.93
CA GLU A 25 10.20 1.13 -8.51
C GLU A 25 10.84 1.58 -7.21
N GLY A 26 10.88 2.89 -6.99
CA GLY A 26 11.34 3.40 -5.72
C GLY A 26 11.33 4.90 -5.61
N ILE A 27 11.84 5.38 -4.49
CA ILE A 27 11.85 6.78 -4.14
C ILE A 27 13.26 7.21 -3.78
N ILE A 28 13.65 8.37 -4.27
CA ILE A 28 14.85 9.06 -3.81
C ILE A 28 14.43 10.09 -2.77
N LEU A 29 15.13 10.08 -1.66
CA LEU A 29 15.01 10.99 -0.54
C LEU A 29 16.20 11.95 -0.58
N ARG A 30 15.95 13.22 -0.32
CA ARG A 30 16.96 14.28 -0.22
C ARG A 30 16.93 14.89 1.18
N SER A 31 18.10 15.22 1.70
CA SER A 31 18.26 15.97 2.95
C SER A 31 19.25 17.12 2.71
N MET A 32 18.83 18.31 3.15
CA MET A 32 19.68 19.49 3.28
C MET A 32 20.21 19.57 4.71
N SER A 33 21.35 20.23 4.92
CA SER A 33 21.95 20.38 6.25
C SER A 33 20.94 20.96 7.25
N GLY A 34 20.62 20.20 8.31
CA GLY A 34 19.64 20.60 9.33
C GLY A 34 18.19 20.19 9.06
N GLU A 35 17.90 19.55 7.92
CA GLU A 35 16.56 19.05 7.58
C GLU A 35 16.46 17.52 7.60
N GLY A 36 15.26 17.03 7.93
CA GLY A 36 14.91 15.62 7.78
C GLY A 36 14.89 15.16 6.31
N TRP A 37 14.84 13.84 6.10
CA TRP A 37 14.73 13.26 4.77
C TRP A 37 13.36 13.55 4.16
N ARG A 38 13.35 14.17 2.98
CA ARG A 38 12.12 14.43 2.23
C ARG A 38 12.12 13.67 0.91
N PRO A 39 10.97 13.09 0.49
CA PRO A 39 10.76 12.61 -0.86
C PRO A 39 11.15 13.66 -1.90
N TRP A 40 11.97 13.27 -2.88
CA TRP A 40 12.38 14.15 -3.97
C TRP A 40 11.83 13.69 -5.32
N LEU A 41 12.05 12.42 -5.68
CA LEU A 41 11.58 11.88 -6.96
C LEU A 41 11.25 10.39 -6.84
N ARG A 42 10.32 9.93 -7.68
CA ARG A 42 10.00 8.51 -7.85
C ARG A 42 10.66 7.99 -9.13
N LEU A 43 11.28 6.82 -9.03
CA LEU A 43 11.89 6.12 -10.15
C LEU A 43 11.04 4.91 -10.51
N ARG A 44 10.85 4.70 -11.81
CA ARG A 44 10.28 3.48 -12.36
C ARG A 44 11.11 3.07 -13.57
N SER A 45 11.78 1.93 -13.47
CA SER A 45 12.65 1.40 -14.50
C SER A 45 12.19 0.00 -14.90
N ARG A 46 12.18 -0.29 -16.19
CA ARG A 46 11.78 -1.58 -16.72
C ARG A 46 12.93 -2.19 -17.51
N PHE A 47 13.32 -3.40 -17.14
CA PHE A 47 14.41 -4.15 -17.75
C PHE A 47 13.85 -5.38 -18.47
N LEU A 48 14.37 -5.67 -19.67
CA LEU A 48 13.99 -6.85 -20.44
C LEU A 48 15.21 -7.77 -20.57
N PHE A 49 15.10 -8.95 -19.96
CA PHE A 49 16.00 -10.06 -20.19
C PHE A 49 15.47 -10.87 -21.37
N ARG A 50 16.08 -10.71 -22.54
CA ARG A 50 15.63 -11.42 -23.76
C ARG A 50 15.88 -12.92 -23.64
N GLY A 51 14.93 -13.72 -24.09
CA GLY A 51 15.02 -15.17 -24.06
C GLY A 51 13.66 -15.85 -23.92
N THR A 52 13.65 -17.17 -23.84
CA THR A 52 12.44 -17.95 -23.54
C THR A 52 12.53 -18.44 -22.09
N PHE A 53 11.57 -18.02 -21.27
CA PHE A 53 11.51 -18.37 -19.85
C PHE A 53 10.24 -19.17 -19.58
N THR A 54 10.41 -20.40 -19.09
CA THR A 54 9.31 -21.32 -18.74
C THR A 54 9.17 -21.51 -17.23
N ASP A 55 10.05 -20.91 -16.44
CA ASP A 55 9.98 -20.87 -14.98
C ASP A 55 9.05 -19.73 -14.55
N HIS A 56 7.98 -20.08 -13.82
CA HIS A 56 6.99 -19.12 -13.31
C HIS A 56 7.03 -19.00 -11.78
N SER A 57 7.93 -19.73 -11.12
CA SER A 57 8.06 -19.78 -9.65
C SER A 57 8.51 -18.46 -9.01
N GLY A 58 8.82 -17.43 -9.80
CA GLY A 58 9.15 -16.08 -9.33
C GLY A 58 8.45 -14.96 -10.09
N THR A 59 7.38 -15.27 -10.85
CA THR A 59 6.63 -14.23 -11.57
C THR A 59 5.54 -13.64 -10.69
N PHE A 60 5.60 -12.32 -10.47
CA PHE A 60 4.64 -11.60 -9.67
C PHE A 60 4.47 -10.16 -10.14
N SER A 61 3.40 -9.51 -9.71
CA SER A 61 3.18 -8.07 -9.82
C SER A 61 2.73 -7.53 -8.46
N ALA A 62 3.46 -6.56 -7.95
CA ALA A 62 3.22 -5.88 -6.69
C ALA A 62 2.82 -4.43 -6.95
N THR A 63 1.59 -4.06 -6.61
CA THR A 63 1.07 -2.70 -6.74
C THR A 63 0.79 -2.12 -5.36
N GLU A 64 1.14 -0.85 -5.16
CA GLU A 64 0.75 -0.11 -3.96
C GLU A 64 -0.28 0.97 -4.29
N ARG A 65 -1.29 1.09 -3.44
CA ARG A 65 -2.32 2.14 -3.52
C ARG A 65 -2.54 2.76 -2.15
N SER A 66 -3.01 4.00 -2.13
CA SER A 66 -3.38 4.71 -0.91
C SER A 66 -4.74 5.33 -1.09
N PHE A 67 -5.59 5.24 -0.06
CA PHE A 67 -6.93 5.78 -0.05
C PHE A 67 -7.18 6.50 1.27
N ASP A 68 -7.87 7.63 1.20
CA ASP A 68 -8.31 8.38 2.37
C ASP A 68 -9.80 8.13 2.59
N MET A 69 -10.16 7.60 3.75
CA MET A 69 -11.53 7.28 4.13
C MET A 69 -11.91 8.09 5.37
N HIS A 70 -12.99 8.86 5.27
CA HIS A 70 -13.45 9.68 6.39
C HIS A 70 -14.48 8.92 7.24
N VAL A 71 -14.21 8.78 8.54
CA VAL A 71 -15.07 8.10 9.51
C VAL A 71 -16.10 9.11 10.01
N LYS A 72 -17.14 9.38 9.21
CA LYS A 72 -18.14 10.44 9.49
C LYS A 72 -18.93 10.21 10.77
N ASP A 73 -19.30 8.98 11.02
CA ASP A 73 -20.24 8.61 12.07
C ASP A 73 -19.98 7.19 12.58
N GLU A 74 -20.73 6.80 13.62
CA GLU A 74 -20.67 5.47 14.22
C GLU A 74 -21.04 4.35 13.24
N THR A 75 -21.90 4.62 12.26
CA THR A 75 -22.29 3.64 11.24
C THR A 75 -21.09 3.20 10.42
N VAL A 76 -20.27 4.16 9.96
CA VAL A 76 -19.04 3.85 9.22
C VAL A 76 -18.08 3.03 10.07
N ARG A 77 -17.97 3.34 11.37
CA ARG A 77 -17.12 2.60 12.31
C ARG A 77 -17.59 1.15 12.48
N GLN A 78 -18.90 0.93 12.62
CA GLN A 78 -19.47 -0.42 12.71
C GLN A 78 -19.30 -1.21 11.40
N VAL A 79 -19.45 -0.55 10.25
CA VAL A 79 -19.19 -1.18 8.95
C VAL A 79 -17.75 -1.64 8.86
N LEU A 80 -16.77 -0.85 9.32
CA LEU A 80 -15.36 -1.26 9.37
C LEU A 80 -15.14 -2.44 10.32
N ALA A 81 -15.72 -2.41 11.52
CA ALA A 81 -15.64 -3.52 12.47
C ALA A 81 -16.25 -4.83 11.93
N SER A 82 -17.27 -4.73 11.06
CA SER A 82 -17.91 -5.90 10.45
C SER A 82 -17.05 -6.58 9.37
N LYS A 83 -16.00 -5.90 8.88
CA LYS A 83 -15.14 -6.46 7.83
C LYS A 83 -14.15 -7.42 8.46
N ALA A 84 -14.27 -8.71 8.12
CA ALA A 84 -13.32 -9.75 8.54
C ALA A 84 -11.86 -9.44 8.16
N TRP A 85 -11.67 -8.58 7.16
CA TRP A 85 -10.35 -8.14 6.75
C TRP A 85 -9.81 -6.97 7.55
N PHE A 86 -10.60 -6.21 8.29
CA PHE A 86 -10.12 -5.07 9.07
C PHE A 86 -9.87 -5.51 10.51
N SER A 87 -8.68 -5.25 11.04
CA SER A 87 -8.37 -5.50 12.44
C SER A 87 -8.08 -4.17 13.14
N ALA A 88 -8.75 -3.96 14.27
CA ALA A 88 -8.53 -2.79 15.10
C ALA A 88 -7.15 -2.83 15.77
N ARG A 89 -6.60 -1.64 16.03
CA ARG A 89 -5.36 -1.48 16.79
C ARG A 89 -5.54 -2.09 18.18
N ARG A 90 -4.54 -2.80 18.67
CA ARG A 90 -4.56 -3.37 20.02
C ARG A 90 -4.04 -2.33 21.01
N ALA A 91 -4.91 -1.82 21.88
CA ALA A 91 -4.49 -0.91 22.93
C ALA A 91 -3.58 -1.64 23.94
N PRO A 92 -2.70 -0.95 24.68
CA PRO A 92 -1.88 -1.54 25.74
C PRO A 92 -2.70 -2.23 26.84
N ALA A 93 -3.99 -1.90 26.96
CA ALA A 93 -4.95 -2.55 27.86
C ALA A 93 -5.55 -3.86 27.30
N GLY A 94 -5.16 -4.29 26.10
CA GLY A 94 -5.66 -5.51 25.44
C GLY A 94 -6.99 -5.35 24.70
N GLU A 95 -7.65 -4.21 24.83
CA GLU A 95 -8.88 -3.87 24.11
C GLU A 95 -8.61 -3.40 22.67
N ALA A 96 -9.51 -3.76 21.76
CA ALA A 96 -9.44 -3.37 20.36
C ALA A 96 -9.95 -1.93 20.19
N GLU A 97 -9.06 -1.01 19.80
CA GLU A 97 -9.36 0.40 19.64
C GLU A 97 -9.80 0.70 18.21
N MET A 98 -11.08 1.06 18.06
CA MET A 98 -11.63 1.51 16.79
C MET A 98 -11.26 2.97 16.52
N PRO A 99 -11.10 3.37 15.24
CA PRO A 99 -10.84 4.74 14.86
C PRO A 99 -11.91 5.71 15.41
N PRO A 100 -11.51 6.91 15.88
CA PRO A 100 -12.46 7.93 16.35
C PRO A 100 -13.40 8.40 15.23
N VAL A 101 -14.62 8.77 15.60
CA VAL A 101 -15.55 9.46 14.69
C VAL A 101 -15.01 10.86 14.39
N GLY A 102 -15.19 11.33 13.15
CA GLY A 102 -14.70 12.60 12.64
C GLY A 102 -13.26 12.56 12.12
N CYS A 103 -12.59 11.40 12.14
CA CYS A 103 -11.22 11.28 11.64
C CYS A 103 -11.15 10.91 10.15
N THR A 104 -10.01 11.17 9.52
CA THR A 104 -9.69 10.64 8.20
C THR A 104 -8.65 9.53 8.35
N LEU A 105 -8.99 8.33 7.91
CA LEU A 105 -8.09 7.19 7.84
C LEU A 105 -7.39 7.15 6.48
N ARG A 106 -6.06 7.25 6.47
CA ARG A 106 -5.24 6.99 5.29
C ARG A 106 -4.82 5.54 5.29
N ALA A 107 -5.50 4.75 4.45
CA ALA A 107 -5.25 3.34 4.25
C ALA A 107 -4.26 3.14 3.09
N LYS A 108 -3.19 2.41 3.33
CA LYS A 108 -2.20 2.00 2.34
C LYS A 108 -2.30 0.51 2.10
N PHE A 109 -2.31 0.10 0.84
CA PHE A 109 -2.45 -1.29 0.42
C PHE A 109 -1.28 -1.67 -0.46
N ARG A 110 -0.71 -2.85 -0.21
CA ARG A 110 0.21 -3.57 -1.10
C ARG A 110 -0.51 -4.82 -1.59
N THR A 111 -0.74 -4.89 -2.89
CA THR A 111 -1.33 -6.06 -3.55
C THR A 111 -0.23 -6.78 -4.31
N VAL A 112 0.00 -8.05 -4.00
CA VAL A 112 0.94 -8.93 -4.69
C VAL A 112 0.14 -10.01 -5.40
N VAL A 113 0.26 -10.07 -6.72
CA VAL A 113 -0.34 -11.08 -7.59
C VAL A 113 0.78 -11.98 -8.09
N GLU A 114 0.75 -13.27 -7.79
CA GLU A 114 1.64 -14.26 -8.38
C GLU A 114 0.99 -14.88 -9.62
N PHE A 115 1.78 -15.22 -10.63
CA PHE A 115 1.28 -15.82 -11.87
C PHE A 115 1.67 -17.29 -12.01
N ASN A 116 0.80 -18.08 -12.66
CA ASN A 116 1.10 -19.44 -13.08
C ASN A 116 1.67 -19.48 -14.51
N ALA A 117 1.93 -20.70 -15.01
CA ALA A 117 2.50 -20.92 -16.33
C ALA A 117 1.62 -20.43 -17.50
N ALA A 118 0.31 -20.41 -17.32
CA ALA A 118 -0.63 -19.88 -18.30
C ALA A 118 -0.73 -18.34 -18.27
N GLY A 119 0.06 -17.67 -17.41
CA GLY A 119 -0.02 -16.23 -17.20
C GLY A 119 -1.28 -15.79 -16.45
N ARG A 120 -2.01 -16.74 -15.83
CA ARG A 120 -3.17 -16.46 -14.97
C ARG A 120 -2.69 -16.22 -13.54
N SER A 121 -3.45 -15.46 -12.76
CA SER A 121 -3.18 -15.27 -11.34
C SER A 121 -3.29 -16.59 -10.59
N LYS A 122 -2.24 -16.96 -9.86
CA LYS A 122 -2.14 -18.13 -8.99
C LYS A 122 -2.49 -17.78 -7.53
N SER A 123 -2.08 -16.60 -7.09
CA SER A 123 -2.34 -16.14 -5.74
C SER A 123 -2.43 -14.62 -5.74
N VAL A 124 -3.27 -14.08 -4.85
CA VAL A 124 -3.35 -12.64 -4.63
C VAL A 124 -3.32 -12.38 -3.13
N ARG A 125 -2.33 -11.63 -2.70
CA ARG A 125 -2.17 -11.20 -1.32
C ARG A 125 -2.32 -9.69 -1.25
N ILE A 126 -3.24 -9.22 -0.42
CA ILE A 126 -3.45 -7.79 -0.13
C ILE A 126 -3.07 -7.57 1.32
N GLN A 127 -2.05 -6.77 1.56
CA GLN A 127 -1.67 -6.33 2.89
C GLN A 127 -1.88 -4.83 2.98
N GLY A 128 -2.19 -4.33 4.17
CA GLY A 128 -2.32 -2.91 4.34
C GLY A 128 -2.29 -2.46 5.78
N ALA A 129 -2.10 -1.17 5.92
CA ALA A 129 -2.18 -0.47 7.19
C ALA A 129 -2.89 0.86 6.98
N ALA A 130 -3.69 1.27 7.97
CA ALA A 130 -4.31 2.57 8.02
C ALA A 130 -3.73 3.36 9.17
N THR A 131 -3.67 4.67 8.97
CA THR A 131 -3.28 5.65 9.98
C THR A 131 -4.31 6.76 10.04
N VAL A 132 -4.56 7.30 11.23
CA VAL A 132 -5.41 8.49 11.38
C VAL A 132 -4.58 9.70 10.98
N VAL A 133 -5.07 10.41 9.97
CA VAL A 133 -4.59 11.73 9.61
C VAL A 133 -5.54 12.71 10.28
N SER A 134 -5.11 13.33 11.38
CA SER A 134 -5.93 14.34 12.07
C SER A 134 -6.19 15.50 11.12
N SER A 135 -7.46 15.73 10.81
CA SER A 135 -7.93 16.88 10.05
C SER A 135 -7.84 18.14 10.90
N VAL A 136 -6.71 18.84 10.83
CA VAL A 136 -6.64 20.28 11.11
C VAL A 136 -6.22 20.93 9.80
N GLU A 137 -7.23 21.42 9.06
CA GLU A 137 -7.22 22.46 7.99
C GLU A 137 -6.08 22.47 6.93
N PRO A 138 -6.27 23.09 5.74
CA PRO A 138 -5.30 22.97 4.65
C PRO A 138 -3.93 23.48 5.10
N PRO A 139 -2.82 22.88 4.64
CA PRO A 139 -1.49 23.30 5.08
C PRO A 139 -1.24 24.72 4.59
N ASP A 140 -1.44 25.68 5.49
CA ASP A 140 -0.71 26.94 5.44
C ASP A 140 0.76 26.55 5.49
N VAL A 141 1.50 26.95 4.46
CA VAL A 141 2.81 26.42 4.08
C VAL A 141 3.86 26.99 5.03
N SER A 142 3.81 26.69 6.33
CA SER A 142 4.71 27.31 7.33
C SER A 142 4.75 26.63 8.72
N SER A 143 4.74 25.29 8.84
CA SER A 143 5.27 24.61 10.06
C SER A 143 5.29 23.09 9.88
N LEU A 144 6.43 22.48 9.53
CA LEU A 144 7.38 21.82 10.46
C LEU A 144 6.80 20.61 11.22
N GLY A 145 7.24 19.41 10.82
CA GLY A 145 7.07 18.19 11.64
C GLY A 145 7.04 16.88 10.85
N GLY A 146 8.17 16.47 10.25
CA GLY A 146 8.45 15.09 9.86
C GLY A 146 7.37 14.35 9.06
N VAL A 147 7.36 14.52 7.73
CA VAL A 147 6.82 13.49 6.84
C VAL A 147 7.61 12.23 7.13
N ARG A 148 7.02 11.22 7.81
CA ARG A 148 7.69 9.93 8.00
C ARG A 148 8.09 9.45 6.60
N PRO A 149 9.38 9.17 6.37
CA PRO A 149 9.82 8.69 5.07
C PRO A 149 9.00 7.46 4.72
N PHE A 150 8.62 7.36 3.45
CA PHE A 150 7.97 6.19 2.87
C PHE A 150 8.70 4.92 3.31
N GLU A 151 8.09 4.20 4.25
CA GLU A 151 8.50 2.86 4.63
C GLU A 151 7.54 1.91 3.90
N PRO A 152 8.03 1.16 2.91
CA PRO A 152 7.24 0.07 2.37
C PRO A 152 6.87 -0.85 3.53
N LEU A 153 5.66 -1.45 3.52
CA LEU A 153 5.34 -2.52 4.46
C LEU A 153 6.47 -3.56 4.35
N GLU A 154 7.34 -3.63 5.35
CA GLU A 154 8.36 -4.66 5.41
C GLU A 154 7.63 -6.01 5.47
N GLU A 155 8.08 -6.96 4.65
CA GLU A 155 7.46 -8.29 4.53
C GLU A 155 7.56 -9.13 5.81
N THR A 156 8.22 -8.60 6.85
CA THR A 156 8.59 -9.32 8.06
C THR A 156 8.48 -8.39 9.26
N GLY A 157 7.33 -8.35 9.90
CA GLY A 157 7.18 -7.66 11.16
C GLY A 157 5.75 -7.24 11.39
N ASP A 158 5.24 -7.53 12.58
CA ASP A 158 3.96 -7.01 13.04
C ASP A 158 3.87 -5.51 12.75
N PRO A 159 2.69 -5.02 12.31
CA PRO A 159 2.47 -3.60 12.09
C PRO A 159 2.87 -2.80 13.35
N PRO A 160 3.38 -1.56 13.20
CA PRO A 160 3.69 -0.73 14.34
C PRO A 160 2.48 -0.64 15.29
N SER A 161 2.72 -0.62 16.60
CA SER A 161 1.65 -0.62 17.62
C SER A 161 0.64 0.53 17.50
N ASP A 162 0.95 1.54 16.69
CA ASP A 162 0.17 2.75 16.48
C ASP A 162 -0.63 2.75 15.16
N GLU A 163 -0.58 1.67 14.39
CA GLU A 163 -1.27 1.55 13.10
C GLU A 163 -2.40 0.51 13.16
N TRP A 164 -3.50 0.78 12.47
CA TRP A 164 -4.51 -0.23 12.18
C TRP A 164 -3.98 -1.07 11.03
N ALA A 165 -4.07 -2.38 11.11
CA ALA A 165 -3.42 -3.25 10.13
C ALA A 165 -4.32 -4.37 9.67
N TRP A 166 -4.04 -4.86 8.47
CA TRP A 166 -4.70 -6.03 7.94
C TRP A 166 -3.84 -6.78 6.94
N SER A 167 -4.09 -8.08 6.86
CA SER A 167 -3.56 -8.95 5.84
C SER A 167 -4.69 -9.83 5.34
N LEU A 168 -4.94 -9.76 4.03
CA LEU A 168 -5.81 -10.64 3.30
C LEU A 168 -4.96 -11.47 2.35
N SER A 169 -5.05 -12.79 2.45
CA SER A 169 -4.44 -13.69 1.48
C SER A 169 -5.53 -14.49 0.80
N PHE A 170 -5.55 -14.45 -0.52
CA PHE A 170 -6.41 -15.27 -1.36
C PHE A 170 -5.54 -16.24 -2.14
N LEU A 171 -5.85 -17.53 -2.01
CA LEU A 171 -5.31 -18.59 -2.86
C LEU A 171 -6.42 -18.95 -3.85
N SER A 172 -6.18 -18.92 -5.16
CA SER A 172 -7.13 -19.54 -6.09
C SER A 172 -6.47 -20.10 -7.33
N GLU A 173 -7.18 -21.05 -7.94
CA GLU A 173 -6.93 -21.53 -9.30
C GLU A 173 -7.90 -20.90 -10.33
N ASP A 174 -8.81 -20.00 -9.91
CA ASP A 174 -9.91 -19.44 -10.76
C ASP A 174 -10.32 -17.97 -10.45
N ASP A 175 -11.04 -17.36 -11.41
CA ASP A 175 -11.43 -15.94 -11.61
C ASP A 175 -12.15 -15.20 -10.44
N GLY A 176 -12.45 -15.86 -9.31
CA GLY A 176 -13.19 -15.27 -8.19
C GLY A 176 -12.47 -14.17 -7.40
N ILE A 177 -11.16 -13.98 -7.63
CA ILE A 177 -10.32 -13.04 -6.87
C ILE A 177 -10.50 -11.58 -7.32
N SER A 178 -10.81 -11.32 -8.60
CA SER A 178 -11.09 -9.95 -9.06
C SER A 178 -12.23 -9.36 -8.23
N ALA A 179 -13.28 -10.13 -7.96
CA ALA A 179 -14.43 -9.68 -7.18
C ALA A 179 -14.09 -9.29 -5.73
N ALA A 180 -13.14 -9.98 -5.07
CA ALA A 180 -12.74 -9.66 -3.69
C ALA A 180 -11.84 -8.41 -3.63
N PHE A 181 -10.90 -8.28 -4.56
CA PHE A 181 -10.09 -7.07 -4.72
C PHE A 181 -10.96 -5.87 -5.11
N ASP A 182 -11.87 -6.06 -6.06
CA ASP A 182 -12.83 -5.05 -6.50
C ASP A 182 -13.79 -4.70 -5.37
N ALA A 183 -14.18 -5.63 -4.50
CA ALA A 183 -15.02 -5.32 -3.34
C ALA A 183 -14.28 -4.49 -2.28
N VAL A 184 -12.99 -4.76 -2.02
CA VAL A 184 -12.18 -3.97 -1.08
C VAL A 184 -11.87 -2.60 -1.70
N SER A 185 -11.43 -2.56 -2.95
CA SER A 185 -11.14 -1.32 -3.67
C SER A 185 -12.39 -0.48 -3.84
N ALA A 186 -13.52 -1.06 -4.27
CA ALA A 186 -14.80 -0.35 -4.39
C ALA A 186 -15.35 0.09 -3.03
N PHE A 187 -15.08 -0.63 -1.94
CA PHE A 187 -15.43 -0.16 -0.61
C PHE A 187 -14.66 1.12 -0.27
N PHE A 188 -13.33 1.12 -0.46
CA PHE A 188 -12.54 2.32 -0.24
C PHE A 188 -12.91 3.41 -1.24
N GLU A 189 -13.12 3.14 -2.53
CA GLU A 189 -13.50 4.14 -3.53
C GLU A 189 -14.91 4.72 -3.31
N ARG A 190 -15.88 3.94 -2.81
CA ARG A 190 -17.22 4.44 -2.46
C ARG A 190 -17.21 5.33 -1.23
N HIS A 191 -16.25 5.11 -0.33
CA HIS A 191 -16.13 5.83 0.93
C HIS A 191 -14.95 6.82 0.98
N ALA A 192 -14.12 6.84 -0.06
CA ALA A 192 -13.06 7.80 -0.30
C ALA A 192 -13.59 8.90 -1.23
N GLN A 193 -13.23 10.15 -0.93
CA GLN A 193 -13.21 11.15 -1.99
C GLN A 193 -11.90 10.98 -2.77
N PRO A 194 -11.91 11.20 -4.10
CA PRO A 194 -10.68 11.18 -4.88
C PRO A 194 -9.72 12.19 -4.27
N THR A 195 -8.60 11.69 -3.74
CA THR A 195 -7.52 12.55 -3.26
C THR A 195 -6.94 13.23 -4.48
N ALA A 196 -7.15 14.54 -4.61
CA ALA A 196 -6.57 15.37 -5.65
C ALA A 196 -5.05 15.47 -5.43
N GLN A 197 -4.30 14.45 -5.87
CA GLN A 197 -2.85 14.51 -6.06
C GLN A 197 -2.42 13.60 -7.22
N GLU A 198 -3.01 13.82 -8.39
CA GLU A 198 -2.33 13.61 -9.69
C GLU A 198 -2.80 14.74 -10.64
N MET A 199 -2.23 15.94 -10.45
CA MET A 199 -2.08 16.99 -11.46
C MET A 199 -0.68 17.56 -11.33
#